data_AF-X0VLQ8-F1
#
_entry.id   AF-X0VLQ8-F1
#
_cell.length_a   1.000
_cell.length_b   1.000
_cell.length_c   1.000
_cell.angle_alpha   90.00
_cell.angle_beta   90.00
_cell.angle_gamma   90.00
#
_symmetry.space_group_name_H-M   'P 1'
#
loop_
_entity.id
_entity.type
_entity.pdbx_description
1 polymer ?
#
loop_
_entity_poly.entity_id
_entity_poly.type
_entity_poly.pdbx_seq_one_letter_code
_entity_poly.pdbx_strand_id
1 'polypeptide(L)'
;MSTTFPHGYALLIGVDENHASSYALPDVAKDIQALAKVLVHPQRCAYPNDNVKTLAGQEATRQGILDGLEWLQERIEADNSENTTAIVYYTGHGWRTGSADPSESYLIPYDIRESKIKSRAMRATDFAEAVG
;
A
#
# COMPACT_ATOMS: atom_id res chain seq x y z
N MET A 1 17.82 6.39 -26.34
CA MET A 1 17.33 7.35 -25.32
C MET A 1 16.54 6.54 -24.30
N SER A 2 16.83 6.66 -23.01
CA SER A 2 16.01 6.06 -21.96
C SER A 2 14.72 6.86 -21.85
N THR A 3 13.60 6.27 -22.21
CA THR A 3 12.26 6.83 -21.97
C THR A 3 11.97 6.73 -20.48
N THR A 4 11.65 7.85 -19.85
CA THR A 4 11.17 7.93 -18.46
C THR A 4 9.75 8.46 -18.46
N PHE A 5 8.89 7.93 -17.59
CA PHE A 5 7.54 8.45 -17.36
C PHE A 5 7.48 9.11 -15.97
N PRO A 6 7.75 10.43 -15.89
CA PRO A 6 7.91 11.12 -14.61
C PRO A 6 6.59 11.35 -13.86
N HIS A 7 5.44 11.12 -14.51
CA HIS A 7 4.11 11.35 -13.96
C HIS A 7 3.47 10.08 -13.36
N GLY A 8 4.25 9.00 -13.24
CA GLY A 8 3.83 7.77 -12.58
C GLY A 8 4.31 7.75 -11.13
N TYR A 9 3.37 7.55 -10.20
CA TYR A 9 3.62 7.43 -8.77
C TYR A 9 3.01 6.13 -8.23
N ALA A 10 3.69 5.50 -7.27
CA ALA A 10 3.20 4.26 -6.68
C ALA A 10 3.49 4.18 -5.19
N LEU A 11 2.49 3.70 -4.44
CA LEU A 11 2.61 3.23 -3.07
C LEU A 11 2.38 1.72 -3.04
N LEU A 12 3.42 0.96 -2.68
CA LEU A 12 3.39 -0.49 -2.58
C LEU A 12 3.46 -0.91 -1.11
N ILE A 13 2.42 -1.56 -0.59
CA ILE A 13 2.26 -1.91 0.81
C ILE A 13 2.28 -3.43 0.95
N GLY A 14 3.34 -3.97 1.56
CA GLY A 14 3.45 -5.37 1.92
C GLY A 14 3.45 -5.56 3.43
N VAL A 15 2.58 -6.41 3.95
CA VAL A 15 2.61 -6.81 5.36
C VAL A 15 3.23 -8.21 5.46
N ASP A 16 4.54 -8.28 5.23
CA ASP A 16 5.34 -9.52 5.21
C ASP A 16 5.76 -9.97 6.61
N GLU A 17 5.95 -9.02 7.52
CA GLU A 17 6.05 -9.26 8.97
C GLU A 17 4.79 -8.78 9.68
N ASN A 18 4.58 -9.27 10.90
CA ASN A 18 3.51 -8.78 11.75
C ASN A 18 3.90 -8.83 13.23
N HIS A 19 3.43 -7.86 14.01
CA HIS A 19 3.66 -7.84 15.46
C HIS A 19 3.08 -9.08 16.16
N ALA A 20 1.95 -9.60 15.66
CA ALA A 20 1.47 -10.94 16.01
C ALA A 20 2.00 -11.94 14.99
N SER A 21 3.01 -12.72 15.38
CA SER A 21 3.76 -13.62 14.47
C SER A 21 2.91 -14.66 13.74
N SER A 22 1.71 -14.98 14.26
CA SER A 22 0.70 -15.83 13.60
C SER A 22 0.16 -15.24 12.29
N TYR A 23 0.33 -13.92 12.08
CA TYR A 23 -0.08 -13.18 10.89
C TYR A 23 1.10 -12.78 9.99
N ALA A 24 2.31 -13.29 10.23
CA ALA A 24 3.43 -13.02 9.33
C ALA A 24 3.22 -13.73 7.98
N LEU A 25 3.48 -13.02 6.88
CA LEU A 25 3.36 -13.55 5.50
C LEU A 25 4.63 -13.25 4.68
N PRO A 26 5.79 -13.87 4.98
CA PRO A 26 7.08 -13.48 4.39
C PRO A 26 7.12 -13.48 2.86
N ASP A 27 6.29 -14.31 2.21
CA ASP A 27 6.25 -14.41 0.76
C ASP A 27 5.71 -13.16 0.07
N VAL A 28 4.90 -12.32 0.74
CA VAL A 28 4.35 -11.09 0.11
C VAL A 28 5.43 -10.04 -0.16
N ALA A 29 6.59 -10.15 0.49
CA ALA A 29 7.78 -9.35 0.15
C ALA A 29 8.21 -9.55 -1.32
N LYS A 30 8.00 -10.76 -1.86
CA LYS A 30 8.32 -11.07 -3.26
C LYS A 30 7.40 -10.34 -4.23
N ASP A 31 6.12 -10.18 -3.88
CA ASP A 31 5.14 -9.46 -4.70
C ASP A 31 5.53 -8.00 -4.85
N ILE A 32 5.86 -7.36 -3.72
CA ILE A 32 6.29 -5.96 -3.65
C ILE A 32 7.58 -5.75 -4.44
N GLN A 33 8.58 -6.60 -4.24
CA GLN A 33 9.85 -6.51 -4.97
C GLN A 33 9.65 -6.72 -6.48
N ALA A 34 8.78 -7.65 -6.88
CA ALA A 34 8.50 -7.91 -8.29
C ALA A 34 7.80 -6.73 -8.96
N LEU A 35 6.79 -6.15 -8.30
CA LEU A 35 6.04 -5.02 -8.83
C LEU A 35 6.92 -3.75 -8.89
N ALA A 36 7.66 -3.44 -7.83
CA ALA A 36 8.60 -2.30 -7.83
C ALA A 36 9.58 -2.37 -9.00
N LYS A 37 10.17 -3.55 -9.25
CA LYS A 37 11.08 -3.78 -10.39
C LYS A 37 10.40 -3.53 -11.73
N VAL A 38 9.14 -3.93 -11.90
CA VAL A 38 8.38 -3.69 -13.13
C VAL A 38 8.12 -2.20 -13.34
N LEU A 39 7.72 -1.49 -12.28
CA LEU A 39 7.37 -0.07 -12.34
C LEU A 39 8.57 0.81 -12.73
N VAL A 40 9.75 0.56 -12.14
CA VAL A 40 10.94 1.38 -12.43
C VAL A 40 11.69 0.94 -13.69
N HIS A 41 11.33 -0.20 -14.29
CA HIS A 41 12.06 -0.71 -15.44
C HIS A 41 11.90 0.21 -16.67
N PRO A 42 12.99 0.68 -17.30
CA PRO A 42 12.95 1.71 -18.35
C PRO A 42 12.27 1.27 -19.66
N GLN A 43 12.16 -0.04 -19.89
CA GLN A 43 11.43 -0.61 -21.04
C GLN A 43 10.02 -1.11 -20.68
N ARG A 44 9.55 -0.85 -19.46
CA ARG A 44 8.18 -1.19 -19.01
C ARG A 44 7.44 0.10 -18.66
N CYS A 45 7.27 0.39 -17.39
CA CYS A 45 6.56 1.59 -16.95
C CYS A 45 7.48 2.81 -16.83
N ALA A 46 8.78 2.58 -16.63
CA ALA A 46 9.81 3.63 -16.57
C ALA A 46 9.55 4.76 -15.56
N TYR A 47 8.96 4.42 -14.42
CA TYR A 47 8.75 5.37 -13.32
C TYR A 47 10.12 5.74 -12.72
N PRO A 48 10.35 7.01 -12.35
CA PRO A 48 11.49 7.37 -11.50
C PRO A 48 11.46 6.54 -10.21
N ASN A 49 12.63 6.11 -9.72
CA ASN A 49 12.71 5.36 -8.46
C ASN A 49 12.10 6.16 -7.29
N ASP A 50 12.35 7.47 -7.25
CA ASP A 50 11.84 8.35 -6.20
C ASP A 50 10.31 8.54 -6.25
N ASN A 51 9.64 8.04 -7.29
CA ASN A 51 8.18 8.05 -7.40
C ASN A 51 7.54 6.72 -6.96
N VAL A 52 8.33 5.72 -6.56
CA VAL A 52 7.84 4.43 -6.06
C VAL A 52 8.21 4.31 -4.58
N LYS A 53 7.22 4.43 -3.70
CA LYS A 53 7.37 4.21 -2.25
C LYS A 53 6.93 2.81 -1.91
N THR A 54 7.73 2.13 -1.08
CA THR A 54 7.42 0.81 -0.55
C THR A 54 7.32 0.88 0.97
N LEU A 55 6.29 0.26 1.53
CA LEU A 55 6.13 0.00 2.95
C LEU A 55 6.14 -1.50 3.17
N ALA A 56 7.07 -1.98 4.00
CA ALA A 56 7.21 -3.40 4.33
C ALA A 56 7.45 -3.59 5.83
N GLY A 57 7.21 -4.81 6.32
CA GLY A 57 7.50 -5.25 7.68
C GLY A 57 7.00 -4.28 8.74
N GLN A 58 7.91 -3.80 9.58
CA GLN A 58 7.62 -2.91 10.71
C GLN A 58 7.13 -1.52 10.30
N GLU A 59 7.30 -1.12 9.04
CA GLU A 59 6.82 0.17 8.52
C GLU A 59 5.35 0.10 8.08
N ALA A 60 4.83 -1.08 7.76
CA ALA A 60 3.47 -1.31 7.28
C ALA A 60 2.41 -1.25 8.42
N THR A 61 2.59 -0.33 9.36
CA THR A 61 1.63 -0.04 10.44
C THR A 61 0.40 0.69 9.90
N ARG A 62 -0.68 0.77 10.69
CA ARG A 62 -1.86 1.57 10.32
C ARG A 62 -1.48 3.01 10.00
N GLN A 63 -0.63 3.62 10.82
CA GLN A 63 -0.19 5.00 10.60
C GLN A 63 0.73 5.10 9.38
N GLY A 64 1.69 4.17 9.24
CA GLY A 64 2.60 4.17 8.09
C GLY A 64 1.86 4.05 6.75
N ILE A 65 0.77 3.27 6.69
CA ILE A 65 -0.07 3.20 5.50
C ILE A 65 -0.77 4.53 5.22
N LEU A 66 -1.34 5.18 6.25
CA LEU A 66 -1.97 6.50 6.10
C LEU A 66 -0.95 7.57 5.65
N ASP A 67 0.23 7.62 6.27
CA ASP A 67 1.32 8.52 5.88
C ASP A 67 1.83 8.21 4.46
N GLY A 68 1.74 6.94 4.03
CA GLY A 68 2.02 6.50 2.68
C GLY A 68 1.02 7.04 1.66
N LEU A 69 -0.27 7.01 2.00
CA LEU A 69 -1.35 7.53 1.18
C LEU A 69 -1.29 9.07 1.09
N GLU A 70 -1.05 9.74 2.21
CA GLU A 70 -0.82 11.20 2.25
C GLU A 70 0.35 11.59 1.35
N TRP A 71 1.50 10.89 1.48
CA TRP A 71 2.64 11.09 0.57
C TRP A 71 2.25 10.93 -0.91
N LEU A 72 1.42 9.95 -1.25
CA LEU A 72 1.02 9.71 -2.64
C LEU A 72 0.13 10.86 -3.15
N GLN A 73 -0.81 11.34 -2.33
CA GLN A 73 -1.64 12.49 -2.67
C GLN A 73 -0.80 13.74 -2.88
N GLU A 74 0.13 14.05 -1.98
CA GLU A 74 1.04 15.20 -2.10
C GLU A 74 1.84 15.15 -3.41
N ARG A 75 2.30 13.96 -3.82
CA ARG A 75 3.01 13.77 -5.10
C ARG A 75 2.13 14.03 -6.31
N ILE A 76 0.87 13.58 -6.27
CA ILE A 76 -0.10 13.78 -7.35
C ILE A 76 -0.47 15.26 -7.45
N GLU A 77 -0.73 15.93 -6.33
CA GLU A 77 -1.10 17.35 -6.29
C GLU A 77 0.05 18.26 -6.75
N ALA A 78 1.29 17.90 -6.40
CA ALA A 78 2.47 18.62 -6.87
C ALA A 78 2.77 18.40 -8.36
N ASP A 79 2.24 17.32 -8.96
CA ASP A 79 2.39 17.04 -10.38
C ASP A 79 1.36 17.84 -11.20
N ASN A 80 1.84 18.85 -11.93
CA ASN A 80 1.00 19.72 -12.75
C ASN A 80 0.60 19.10 -14.10
N SER A 81 0.73 17.78 -14.28
CA SER A 81 0.38 17.05 -15.49
C SER A 81 -1.07 16.60 -15.52
N GLU A 82 -1.72 16.74 -16.66
CA GLU A 82 -3.06 16.17 -16.91
C GLU A 82 -3.06 14.64 -17.09
N ASN A 83 -1.87 14.01 -17.06
CA ASN A 83 -1.70 12.57 -17.27
C ASN A 83 -0.99 11.88 -16.08
N THR A 84 -1.18 12.42 -14.87
CA THR A 84 -0.67 11.81 -13.64
C THR A 84 -1.32 10.45 -13.40
N THR A 85 -0.52 9.43 -13.14
CA THR A 85 -0.97 8.07 -12.85
C THR A 85 -0.52 7.67 -11.45
N ALA A 86 -1.47 7.22 -10.63
CA ALA A 86 -1.22 6.73 -9.29
C ALA A 86 -1.51 5.22 -9.19
N ILE A 87 -0.63 4.49 -8.50
CA ILE A 87 -0.82 3.07 -8.16
C ILE A 87 -0.80 2.92 -6.65
N VAL A 88 -1.84 2.31 -6.09
CA VAL A 88 -1.82 1.80 -4.72
C VAL A 88 -1.94 0.29 -4.79
N TYR A 89 -0.97 -0.43 -4.22
CA TYR A 89 -0.97 -1.88 -4.17
C TYR A 89 -0.82 -2.35 -2.73
N TYR A 90 -1.69 -3.24 -2.30
CA TYR A 90 -1.64 -3.86 -0.97
C TYR A 90 -1.55 -5.38 -1.11
N THR A 91 -0.63 -5.99 -0.38
CA THR A 91 -0.54 -7.45 -0.20
C THR A 91 -0.29 -7.78 1.27
N GLY A 92 -1.08 -8.69 1.81
CA GLY A 92 -1.13 -9.00 3.23
C GLY A 92 -2.47 -9.60 3.65
N HIS A 93 -2.69 -9.74 4.96
CA HIS A 93 -3.94 -10.25 5.47
C HIS A 93 -5.10 -9.27 5.28
N GLY A 94 -6.29 -9.83 5.05
CA GLY A 94 -7.56 -9.13 5.11
C GLY A 94 -8.53 -9.88 6.02
N TRP A 95 -9.48 -9.15 6.59
CA TRP A 95 -10.55 -9.72 7.41
C TRP A 95 -11.89 -9.18 6.95
N ARG A 96 -12.93 -10.03 7.01
CA ARG A 96 -14.30 -9.62 6.73
C ARG A 96 -15.16 -9.97 7.94
N THR A 97 -15.95 -9.01 8.43
CA THR A 97 -16.98 -9.33 9.42
C THR A 97 -18.00 -10.27 8.76
N GLY A 98 -18.43 -11.29 9.48
CA GLY A 98 -19.26 -12.39 8.95
C GLY A 98 -20.67 -11.95 8.53
N SER A 99 -21.70 -12.61 9.06
CA SER A 99 -23.12 -12.40 8.70
C SER A 99 -23.72 -11.03 9.07
N ALA A 100 -22.89 -10.00 9.29
CA ALA A 100 -23.34 -8.63 9.47
C ALA A 100 -23.87 -8.08 8.14
N ASP A 101 -24.94 -7.29 8.20
CA ASP A 101 -25.48 -6.53 7.08
C ASP A 101 -25.43 -5.03 7.42
N PRO A 102 -24.56 -4.23 6.78
CA PRO A 102 -23.59 -4.63 5.75
C PRO A 102 -22.36 -5.34 6.33
N SER A 103 -21.79 -6.28 5.56
CA SER A 103 -20.50 -6.90 5.90
C SER A 103 -19.37 -5.89 5.67
N GLU A 104 -18.43 -5.81 6.60
CA GLU A 104 -17.32 -4.87 6.53
C GLU A 104 -16.01 -5.61 6.22
N SER A 105 -15.20 -5.02 5.35
CA SER A 105 -13.88 -5.55 5.00
C SER A 105 -12.78 -4.71 5.65
N TYR A 106 -11.70 -5.36 6.01
CA TYR A 106 -10.58 -4.78 6.74
C TYR A 106 -9.26 -5.23 6.14
N LEU A 107 -8.31 -4.31 6.07
CA LEU A 107 -6.89 -4.56 5.86
C LEU A 107 -6.23 -4.74 7.24
N ILE A 108 -5.24 -5.64 7.33
CA ILE A 108 -4.55 -5.97 8.59
C ILE A 108 -3.11 -5.43 8.54
N PRO A 109 -2.84 -4.29 9.20
CA PRO A 109 -1.48 -3.73 9.26
C PRO A 109 -0.56 -4.53 10.18
N TYR A 110 0.73 -4.21 10.14
CA TYR A 110 1.77 -4.79 10.99
C TYR A 110 1.43 -4.73 12.48
N ASP A 111 0.92 -3.59 12.96
CA ASP A 111 0.71 -3.30 14.39
C ASP A 111 -0.65 -3.79 14.93
N ILE A 112 -1.26 -4.78 14.26
CA ILE A 112 -2.45 -5.45 14.77
C ILE A 112 -2.17 -6.08 16.14
N ARG A 113 -3.19 -6.05 17.01
CA ARG A 113 -3.19 -6.77 18.28
C ARG A 113 -4.46 -7.57 18.37
N GLU A 114 -4.37 -8.87 18.64
CA GLU A 114 -5.53 -9.77 18.68
C GLU A 114 -6.64 -9.28 19.61
N SER A 115 -6.27 -8.70 20.76
CA SER A 115 -7.21 -8.10 21.72
C SER A 115 -7.86 -6.79 21.26
N LYS A 116 -7.39 -6.19 20.16
CA LYS A 116 -7.82 -4.88 19.64
C LYS A 116 -7.96 -4.85 18.12
N ILE A 117 -8.32 -5.99 17.50
CA ILE A 117 -8.44 -6.09 16.03
C ILE A 117 -9.33 -4.99 15.46
N LYS A 118 -10.50 -4.73 16.05
CA LYS A 118 -11.44 -3.72 15.52
C LYS A 118 -10.90 -2.28 15.49
N SER A 119 -9.97 -1.91 16.37
CA SER A 119 -9.42 -0.54 16.42
C SER A 119 -8.05 -0.40 15.77
N ARG A 120 -7.42 -1.51 15.40
CA ARG A 120 -6.09 -1.54 14.76
C ARG A 120 -6.14 -2.01 13.31
N ALA A 121 -7.10 -2.84 12.96
CA ALA A 121 -7.42 -3.13 11.57
C ALA A 121 -7.96 -1.86 10.91
N MET A 122 -7.67 -1.72 9.62
CA MET A 122 -8.09 -0.58 8.84
C MET A 122 -9.29 -0.98 8.00
N ARG A 123 -10.45 -0.33 8.18
CA ARG A 123 -11.63 -0.61 7.35
C ARG A 123 -11.30 -0.26 5.90
N ALA A 124 -11.79 -1.08 4.98
CA ALA A 124 -11.61 -0.84 3.55
C ALA A 124 -12.24 0.49 3.11
N THR A 125 -13.31 0.93 3.78
CA THR A 125 -13.93 2.25 3.55
C THR A 125 -13.02 3.39 3.95
N ASP A 126 -12.39 3.31 5.12
CA ASP A 126 -11.47 4.34 5.61
C ASP A 126 -10.21 4.42 4.73
N PHE A 127 -9.75 3.26 4.24
CA PHE A 127 -8.67 3.19 3.26
C PHE A 127 -9.07 3.82 1.92
N ALA A 128 -10.26 3.50 1.41
CA ALA A 128 -10.75 4.08 0.15
C ALA A 128 -10.93 5.60 0.25
N GLU A 129 -11.47 6.10 1.37
CA GLU A 129 -11.57 7.53 1.64
C GLU A 129 -10.19 8.20 1.70
N ALA A 130 -9.20 7.53 2.31
CA ALA A 130 -7.81 8.00 2.34
C ALA A 130 -7.07 7.87 0.99
N VAL A 131 -7.60 7.17 -0.01
CA VAL A 131 -7.03 7.14 -1.36
C VAL A 131 -7.47 8.37 -2.16
N GLY A 132 -8.69 8.88 -1.93
CA GLY A 132 -9.31 9.98 -2.67
C GLY A 132 -10.52 9.55 -3.47
#